data_AF-A0A7C5WNR8-F1
#
_entry.id   AF-A0A7C5WNR8-F1
#
_cell.length_a   1.000
_cell.length_b   1.000
_cell.length_c   1.000
_cell.angle_alpha   90.00
_cell.angle_beta   90.00
_cell.angle_gamma   90.00
#
_symmetry.space_group_name_H-M   'P 1'
#
loop_
_entity.id
_entity.type
_entity.pdbx_description
1 polymer ?
#
loop_
_entity_poly.entity_id
_entity_poly.type
_entity_poly.pdbx_seq_one_letter_code
_entity_poly.pdbx_strand_id
1 'polypeptide(L)'
;MARDLPIGNGNLLVNFDHLYRVRDVYYPHVGAHNHTLGHIQHFGVWADGEFAWIDEDGWHRDLRYTEDSLVTDVRLRHERLGLELVCNDVVDFHAPVCFRKVRVKDTSGRDRDVRVFYHVDLSINGSPVGDTANYDPQTTSIVLYKDESYFLVNAAAGDRHGIDHWAIGHKKIGGAEGTWRDAEDGELGRNAISQGSIDATVGFNLAVPASEQAEFISWIACGHSYNEVRALNERILEKTPDAMIKRTEAYWRLWCRKEPIDTTPLPEPIRDMFYR
;
A
#
# COMPACT_ATOMS: atom_id res chain seq x y z
N MET A 1 -12.09 -15.13 -7.45
CA MET A 1 -12.30 -14.87 -6.01
C MET A 1 -12.85 -13.46 -5.89
N ALA A 2 -13.83 -13.21 -5.01
CA ALA A 2 -14.35 -11.87 -4.80
C ALA A 2 -13.20 -10.93 -4.36
N ARG A 3 -13.27 -9.66 -4.76
CA ARG A 3 -12.37 -8.61 -4.27
C ARG A 3 -13.09 -7.95 -3.10
N ASP A 4 -12.50 -8.00 -1.91
CA ASP A 4 -13.19 -7.60 -0.68
C ASP A 4 -13.13 -6.10 -0.43
N LEU A 5 -12.03 -5.45 -0.86
CA LEU A 5 -11.88 -4.01 -0.77
C LEU A 5 -11.38 -3.44 -2.12
N PRO A 6 -12.24 -2.99 -3.04
CA PRO A 6 -11.85 -2.12 -4.15
C PRO A 6 -11.71 -0.65 -3.71
N ILE A 7 -10.62 0.04 -4.08
CA ILE A 7 -10.46 1.48 -3.91
C ILE A 7 -9.99 2.12 -5.22
N GLY A 8 -10.57 3.26 -5.63
CA GLY A 8 -10.19 3.87 -6.90
C GLY A 8 -10.84 5.22 -7.19
N ASN A 9 -10.39 5.87 -8.27
CA ASN A 9 -10.85 7.20 -8.68
C ASN A 9 -11.16 7.32 -10.19
N GLY A 10 -11.30 6.19 -10.89
CA GLY A 10 -11.51 6.13 -12.34
C GLY A 10 -10.22 6.06 -13.17
N ASN A 11 -9.11 6.62 -12.66
CA ASN A 11 -7.79 6.52 -13.30
C ASN A 11 -6.92 5.41 -12.67
N LEU A 12 -7.03 5.23 -11.35
CA LEU A 12 -6.37 4.19 -10.59
C LEU A 12 -7.42 3.36 -9.84
N LEU A 13 -7.29 2.04 -9.88
CA LEU A 13 -8.07 1.10 -9.07
C LEU A 13 -7.12 0.07 -8.45
N VAL A 14 -7.23 -0.12 -7.14
CA VAL A 14 -6.48 -1.11 -6.37
C VAL A 14 -7.48 -2.05 -5.69
N ASN A 15 -7.30 -3.36 -5.86
CA ASN A 15 -8.19 -4.37 -5.30
C ASN A 15 -7.45 -5.26 -4.29
N PHE A 16 -8.03 -5.43 -3.11
CA PHE A 16 -7.55 -6.37 -2.08
C PHE A 16 -8.35 -7.68 -2.08
N ASP A 17 -7.73 -8.77 -1.65
CA ASP A 17 -8.41 -10.02 -1.29
C ASP A 17 -8.70 -10.13 0.22
N HIS A 18 -9.42 -11.17 0.61
CA HIS A 18 -9.81 -11.46 2.01
C HIS A 18 -8.65 -11.61 2.99
N LEU A 19 -7.42 -11.83 2.49
CA LEU A 19 -6.21 -11.89 3.30
C LEU A 19 -5.48 -10.54 3.35
N TYR A 20 -6.14 -9.48 2.88
CA TYR A 20 -5.65 -8.11 2.85
C TYR A 20 -4.41 -7.89 1.95
N ARG A 21 -4.30 -8.68 0.88
CA ARG A 21 -3.23 -8.54 -0.11
C ARG A 21 -3.74 -7.79 -1.32
N VAL A 22 -2.93 -6.88 -1.88
CA VAL A 22 -3.24 -6.30 -3.18
C VAL A 22 -3.14 -7.40 -4.23
N ARG A 23 -4.15 -7.48 -5.08
CA ARG A 23 -4.24 -8.45 -6.17
C ARG A 23 -4.27 -7.80 -7.53
N ASP A 24 -4.93 -6.67 -7.67
CA ASP A 24 -4.99 -5.95 -8.94
C ASP A 24 -4.63 -4.47 -8.74
N VAL A 25 -3.86 -3.93 -9.68
CA VAL A 25 -3.60 -2.50 -9.82
C VAL A 25 -3.90 -2.12 -11.26
N TYR A 26 -4.95 -1.33 -11.47
CA TYR A 26 -5.35 -0.84 -12.79
C TYR A 26 -4.98 0.63 -12.98
N TYR A 27 -4.28 0.94 -14.07
CA TYR A 27 -3.87 2.28 -14.48
C TYR A 27 -3.56 2.28 -15.99
N PRO A 28 -3.81 3.36 -16.77
CA PRO A 28 -4.38 4.66 -16.39
C PRO A 28 -5.91 4.70 -16.37
N HIS A 29 -6.57 3.58 -16.62
CA HIS A 29 -8.03 3.47 -16.56
C HIS A 29 -8.44 2.21 -15.82
N VAL A 30 -9.63 2.24 -15.24
CA VAL A 30 -10.23 1.03 -14.66
C VAL A 30 -10.48 -0.01 -15.77
N GLY A 31 -9.96 -1.22 -15.56
CA GLY A 31 -10.15 -2.36 -16.46
C GLY A 31 -8.98 -2.66 -17.39
N ALA A 32 -8.10 -1.70 -17.70
CA ALA A 32 -6.85 -1.94 -18.43
C ALA A 32 -5.83 -0.78 -18.24
N HIS A 33 -4.55 -1.05 -18.04
CA HIS A 33 -3.91 -2.36 -17.88
C HIS A 33 -4.03 -2.86 -16.43
N ASN A 34 -4.09 -4.19 -16.20
CA ASN A 34 -3.83 -4.76 -14.87
C ASN A 34 -2.33 -4.97 -14.70
N HIS A 35 -1.67 -4.10 -13.93
CA HIS A 35 -0.23 -4.08 -13.72
C HIS A 35 0.28 -5.13 -12.76
N THR A 36 -0.56 -5.99 -12.17
CA THR A 36 -0.09 -7.12 -11.35
C THR A 36 -0.40 -8.47 -12.00
N LEU A 37 -1.28 -8.50 -13.01
CA LEU A 37 -1.86 -9.74 -13.57
C LEU A 37 -2.43 -10.68 -12.49
N GLY A 38 -2.91 -10.11 -11.38
CA GLY A 38 -3.41 -10.90 -10.26
C GLY A 38 -2.33 -11.42 -9.32
N HIS A 39 -1.03 -11.17 -9.56
CA HIS A 39 0.05 -11.56 -8.66
C HIS A 39 -0.07 -10.88 -7.30
N ILE A 40 0.31 -11.62 -6.26
CA ILE A 40 0.24 -11.16 -4.87
C ILE A 40 1.29 -10.08 -4.67
N GLN A 41 0.84 -8.97 -4.08
CA GLN A 41 1.73 -7.99 -3.48
C GLN A 41 1.77 -8.29 -1.98
N HIS A 42 2.89 -8.82 -1.50
CA HIS A 42 3.04 -9.19 -0.10
C HIS A 42 3.16 -7.96 0.81
N PHE A 43 2.60 -8.08 2.02
CA PHE A 43 2.67 -7.08 3.07
C PHE A 43 3.07 -7.81 4.36
N GLY A 44 4.18 -7.41 4.97
CA GLY A 44 4.77 -8.11 6.10
C GLY A 44 5.28 -7.17 7.17
N VAL A 45 5.40 -7.71 8.38
CA VAL A 45 5.86 -6.99 9.56
C VAL A 45 6.97 -7.79 10.23
N TRP A 46 8.10 -7.12 10.46
CA TRP A 46 9.17 -7.58 11.32
C TRP A 46 9.10 -6.81 12.64
N ALA A 47 9.24 -7.50 13.77
CA ALA A 47 9.34 -6.87 15.08
C ALA A 47 10.27 -7.67 16.01
N ASP A 48 11.28 -7.01 16.56
CA ASP A 48 12.23 -7.57 17.54
C ASP A 48 12.85 -8.93 17.17
N GLY A 49 13.21 -9.14 15.90
CA GLY A 49 13.83 -10.38 15.43
C GLY A 49 12.84 -11.45 14.95
N GLU A 50 11.54 -11.18 14.98
CA GLU A 50 10.52 -12.06 14.42
C GLU A 50 9.80 -11.41 13.24
N PHE A 51 9.45 -12.21 12.24
CA PHE A 51 8.73 -11.78 11.05
C PHE A 51 7.39 -12.51 10.91
N ALA A 52 6.38 -11.84 10.36
CA ALA A 52 5.13 -12.46 9.92
C ALA A 52 4.56 -11.77 8.67
N TRP A 53 4.12 -12.57 7.69
CA TRP A 53 3.33 -12.05 6.57
C TRP A 53 1.88 -11.81 7.00
N ILE A 54 1.28 -10.73 6.53
CA ILE A 54 -0.10 -10.37 6.90
C ILE A 54 -1.11 -11.41 6.43
N ASP A 55 -0.80 -12.33 5.52
CA ASP A 55 -1.68 -13.41 5.06
C ASP A 55 -1.51 -14.76 5.80
N GLU A 56 -0.65 -14.84 6.81
CA GLU A 56 -0.46 -16.04 7.64
C GLU A 56 -1.45 -16.17 8.82
N ASP A 57 -1.69 -17.39 9.31
CA ASP A 57 -2.69 -17.67 10.35
C ASP A 57 -2.49 -16.93 11.69
N GLY A 58 -1.30 -16.35 11.93
CA GLY A 58 -1.00 -15.57 13.15
C GLY A 58 -1.77 -14.25 13.28
N TRP A 59 -2.39 -13.77 12.20
CA TRP A 59 -3.13 -12.51 12.18
C TRP A 59 -4.64 -12.69 12.31
N HIS A 60 -5.24 -12.01 13.29
CA HIS A 60 -6.66 -11.69 13.26
C HIS A 60 -6.89 -10.47 12.36
N ARG A 61 -7.83 -10.55 11.41
CA ARG A 61 -8.07 -9.52 10.41
C ARG A 61 -9.54 -9.09 10.41
N ASP A 62 -9.78 -7.78 10.50
CA ASP A 62 -11.08 -7.16 10.30
C ASP A 62 -10.96 -6.15 9.15
N LEU A 63 -11.58 -6.45 8.01
CA LEU A 63 -11.46 -5.68 6.78
C LEU A 63 -12.75 -4.89 6.56
N ARG A 64 -12.66 -3.56 6.67
CA ARG A 64 -13.81 -2.66 6.49
C ARG A 64 -13.43 -1.42 5.69
N TYR A 65 -14.45 -0.63 5.41
CA TYR A 65 -14.30 0.77 5.05
C TYR A 65 -14.57 1.66 6.26
N THR A 66 -13.97 2.85 6.26
CA THR A 66 -14.40 3.95 7.11
C THR A 66 -15.83 4.34 6.72
N GLU A 67 -16.64 4.75 7.69
CA GLU A 67 -18.04 5.13 7.45
C GLU A 67 -18.19 6.16 6.32
N ASP A 68 -19.08 5.84 5.38
CA ASP A 68 -19.42 6.61 4.18
C ASP A 68 -18.21 7.04 3.34
N SER A 69 -17.17 6.22 3.26
CA SER A 69 -15.95 6.59 2.54
C SER A 69 -15.28 5.40 1.85
N LEU A 70 -14.72 5.64 0.66
CA LEU A 70 -13.89 4.66 -0.05
C LEU A 70 -12.44 4.62 0.49
N VAL A 71 -12.30 4.73 1.80
CA VAL A 71 -11.06 4.63 2.57
C VAL A 71 -11.19 3.39 3.44
N THR A 72 -10.22 2.47 3.40
CA THR A 72 -10.31 1.26 4.22
C THR A 72 -10.11 1.58 5.72
N ASP A 73 -10.66 0.76 6.61
CA ASP A 73 -10.32 0.69 8.04
C ASP A 73 -10.01 -0.77 8.35
N VAL A 74 -8.78 -1.21 8.06
CA VAL A 74 -8.35 -2.59 8.27
C VAL A 74 -7.63 -2.70 9.60
N ARG A 75 -8.10 -3.60 10.46
CA ARG A 75 -7.50 -3.87 11.77
C ARG A 75 -6.87 -5.24 11.77
N LEU A 76 -5.59 -5.28 12.11
CA LEU A 76 -4.78 -6.49 12.15
C LEU A 76 -4.22 -6.66 13.56
N ARG A 77 -4.35 -7.83 14.15
CA ARG A 77 -3.79 -8.11 15.48
C ARG A 77 -3.02 -9.42 15.46
N HIS A 78 -1.82 -9.41 16.03
CA HIS A 78 -0.96 -10.58 16.09
C HIS A 78 -0.38 -10.75 17.49
N GLU A 79 -0.92 -11.72 18.24
CA GLU A 79 -0.61 -11.91 19.67
C GLU A 79 0.87 -12.21 19.93
N ARG A 80 1.50 -13.07 19.11
CA ARG A 80 2.89 -13.49 19.32
C ARG A 80 3.89 -12.34 19.09
N LEU A 81 3.77 -11.63 17.98
CA LEU A 81 4.45 -10.35 17.75
C LEU A 81 4.06 -9.28 18.79
N GLY A 82 2.90 -9.36 19.44
CA GLY A 82 2.45 -8.36 20.41
C GLY A 82 2.19 -7.00 19.78
N LEU A 83 1.57 -6.99 18.59
CA LEU A 83 1.27 -5.78 17.82
C LEU A 83 -0.20 -5.75 17.35
N GLU A 84 -0.73 -4.54 17.29
CA GLU A 84 -1.97 -4.21 16.58
C GLU A 84 -1.67 -3.16 15.51
N LEU A 85 -2.18 -3.38 14.29
CA LEU A 85 -2.07 -2.44 13.19
C LEU A 85 -3.46 -1.94 12.79
N VAL A 86 -3.55 -0.65 12.50
CA VAL A 86 -4.68 -0.06 11.79
C VAL A 86 -4.19 0.52 10.49
N CYS A 87 -4.69 -0.03 9.38
CA CYS A 87 -4.31 0.37 8.04
C CYS A 87 -5.49 1.07 7.35
N ASN A 88 -5.22 2.26 6.81
CA ASN A 88 -6.15 3.03 6.00
C ASN A 88 -5.56 3.22 4.61
N ASP A 89 -6.09 2.47 3.65
CA ASP A 89 -5.75 2.56 2.22
C ASP A 89 -6.74 3.45 1.51
N VAL A 90 -6.22 4.26 0.58
CA VAL A 90 -7.06 5.16 -0.22
C VAL A 90 -6.39 5.50 -1.53
N VAL A 91 -7.18 5.53 -2.61
CA VAL A 91 -6.77 6.18 -3.85
C VAL A 91 -7.26 7.62 -3.80
N ASP A 92 -6.34 8.59 -3.98
CA ASP A 92 -6.68 10.02 -3.98
C ASP A 92 -7.84 10.30 -4.92
N PHE A 93 -8.81 11.13 -4.52
CA PHE A 93 -10.01 11.35 -5.33
C PHE A 93 -9.75 11.99 -6.71
N HIS A 94 -8.57 12.57 -6.93
CA HIS A 94 -8.22 13.29 -8.15
C HIS A 94 -6.94 12.77 -8.83
N ALA A 95 -5.87 12.54 -8.06
CA ALA A 95 -4.58 12.13 -8.58
C ALA A 95 -4.44 10.59 -8.60
N PRO A 96 -3.68 10.00 -9.53
CA PRO A 96 -3.44 8.55 -9.56
C PRO A 96 -2.39 8.15 -8.50
N VAL A 97 -2.76 8.29 -7.22
CA VAL A 97 -1.93 7.95 -6.06
C VAL A 97 -2.70 7.03 -5.15
N CYS A 98 -2.14 5.87 -4.81
CA CYS A 98 -2.63 5.02 -3.74
C CYS A 98 -1.78 5.28 -2.50
N PHE A 99 -2.41 5.69 -1.39
CA PHE A 99 -1.78 5.80 -0.09
C PHE A 99 -2.14 4.60 0.78
N ARG A 100 -1.24 4.26 1.71
CA ARG A 100 -1.49 3.38 2.84
C ARG A 100 -0.95 4.03 4.09
N LYS A 101 -1.84 4.46 4.98
CA LYS A 101 -1.48 4.89 6.33
C LYS A 101 -1.48 3.68 7.25
N VAL A 102 -0.39 3.44 7.97
CA VAL A 102 -0.29 2.35 8.95
C VAL A 102 0.03 2.94 10.31
N ARG A 103 -0.87 2.68 11.27
CA ARG A 103 -0.63 2.91 12.69
C ARG A 103 -0.28 1.56 13.32
N VAL A 104 0.88 1.47 13.95
CA VAL A 104 1.35 0.27 14.65
C VAL A 104 1.35 0.58 16.15
N LYS A 105 0.71 -0.29 16.94
CA LYS A 105 0.58 -0.17 18.38
C LYS A 105 1.23 -1.36 19.08
N ASP A 106 1.99 -1.09 20.13
CA ASP A 106 2.50 -2.12 21.04
C ASP A 106 1.38 -2.62 21.97
N THR A 107 1.27 -3.94 22.10
CA THR A 107 0.36 -4.59 23.05
C THR A 107 1.09 -5.40 24.11
N SER A 108 2.42 -5.34 24.15
CA SER A 108 3.27 -6.13 25.05
C SER A 108 3.86 -5.33 26.23
N GLY A 109 3.80 -4.00 26.19
CA GLY A 109 4.28 -3.12 27.26
C GLY A 109 5.77 -2.79 27.20
N ARG A 110 6.40 -2.87 26.03
CA ARG A 110 7.84 -2.57 25.84
C ARG A 110 8.06 -1.81 24.53
N ASP A 111 9.15 -1.07 24.46
CA ASP A 111 9.57 -0.41 23.22
C ASP A 111 9.84 -1.48 22.13
N ARG A 112 9.38 -1.22 20.90
CA ARG A 112 9.46 -2.15 19.77
C ARG A 112 10.30 -1.56 18.64
N ASP A 113 11.19 -2.37 18.08
CA ASP A 113 11.81 -2.11 16.78
C ASP A 113 10.96 -2.78 15.70
N VAL A 114 10.19 -1.98 14.95
CA VAL A 114 9.29 -2.50 13.92
C VAL A 114 9.80 -2.09 12.54
N ARG A 115 9.75 -3.04 11.60
CA ARG A 115 9.95 -2.78 10.17
C ARG A 115 8.73 -3.28 9.42
N VAL A 116 8.22 -2.45 8.52
CA VAL A 116 7.10 -2.80 7.66
C VAL A 116 7.57 -2.92 6.23
N PHE A 117 7.20 -4.01 5.57
CA PHE A 117 7.64 -4.34 4.22
C PHE A 117 6.47 -4.43 3.23
N TYR A 118 6.65 -3.81 2.06
CA TYR A 118 5.75 -3.94 0.91
C TYR A 118 6.49 -4.52 -0.27
N HIS A 119 5.98 -5.63 -0.78
CA HIS A 119 6.44 -6.23 -2.02
C HIS A 119 5.62 -5.70 -3.20
N VAL A 120 6.32 -5.38 -4.27
CA VAL A 120 5.84 -4.74 -5.49
C VAL A 120 6.24 -5.61 -6.67
N ASP A 121 5.38 -6.59 -7.00
CA ASP A 121 5.45 -7.48 -8.16
C ASP A 121 4.53 -6.95 -9.26
N LEU A 122 5.02 -5.99 -10.03
CA LEU A 122 4.33 -5.48 -11.21
C LEU A 122 4.68 -6.29 -12.47
N SER A 123 3.71 -6.45 -13.36
CA SER A 123 3.83 -6.87 -14.75
C SER A 123 3.34 -5.70 -15.60
N ILE A 124 4.19 -4.70 -15.77
CA ILE A 124 3.76 -3.38 -16.26
C ILE A 124 3.18 -3.51 -17.68
N ASN A 125 2.04 -2.84 -17.90
CA ASN A 125 1.22 -2.93 -19.10
C ASN A 125 0.67 -4.34 -19.38
N GLY A 126 0.54 -5.17 -18.34
CA GLY A 126 0.01 -6.54 -18.42
C GLY A 126 1.01 -7.56 -18.99
N SER A 127 2.31 -7.28 -18.89
CA SER A 127 3.37 -8.21 -19.32
C SER A 127 4.55 -8.18 -18.34
N PRO A 128 5.05 -9.34 -17.89
CA PRO A 128 6.14 -9.41 -16.92
C PRO A 128 7.53 -9.18 -17.53
N VAL A 129 7.64 -8.94 -18.84
CA VAL A 129 8.92 -8.79 -19.53
C VAL A 129 9.19 -7.32 -19.84
N GLY A 130 10.43 -6.88 -19.59
CA GLY A 130 10.89 -5.54 -19.95
C GLY A 130 10.60 -4.47 -18.91
N ASP A 131 10.20 -4.86 -17.70
CA ASP A 131 10.02 -3.94 -16.60
C ASP A 131 11.40 -3.52 -16.07
N THR A 132 11.54 -2.27 -15.64
CA THR A 132 12.76 -1.77 -14.99
C THR A 132 12.38 -1.22 -13.62
N ALA A 133 13.21 -1.48 -12.61
CA ALA A 133 13.09 -0.86 -11.31
C ALA A 133 14.44 -0.32 -10.87
N ASN A 134 14.46 0.91 -10.35
CA ASN A 134 15.66 1.51 -9.78
C ASN A 134 15.35 2.27 -8.49
N TYR A 135 16.32 2.30 -7.59
CA TYR A 135 16.34 3.26 -6.49
C TYR A 135 16.72 4.64 -7.04
N ASP A 136 15.93 5.65 -6.70
CA ASP A 136 16.18 7.05 -7.04
C ASP A 136 16.60 7.82 -5.78
N PRO A 137 17.90 8.21 -5.65
CA PRO A 137 18.38 8.93 -4.48
C PRO A 137 17.84 10.38 -4.40
N GLN A 138 17.32 10.96 -5.49
CA GLN A 138 16.75 12.32 -5.45
C GLN A 138 15.41 12.36 -4.72
N THR A 139 14.62 11.30 -4.87
CA THR A 139 13.30 11.15 -4.25
C THR A 139 13.31 10.18 -3.06
N THR A 140 14.45 9.51 -2.81
CA THR A 140 14.64 8.46 -1.79
C THR A 140 13.59 7.35 -1.90
N SER A 141 13.34 6.93 -3.14
CA SER A 141 12.20 6.06 -3.51
C SER A 141 12.62 4.95 -4.49
N ILE A 142 11.73 3.98 -4.70
CA ILE A 142 11.84 3.08 -5.86
C ILE A 142 10.98 3.62 -6.99
N VAL A 143 11.52 3.65 -8.21
CA VAL A 143 10.77 3.89 -9.44
C VAL A 143 10.75 2.62 -10.27
N LEU A 144 9.56 2.12 -10.57
CA LEU A 144 9.33 1.03 -11.52
C LEU A 144 8.73 1.61 -12.79
N TYR A 145 9.20 1.18 -13.96
CA TYR A 145 8.67 1.68 -15.22
C TYR A 145 8.84 0.71 -16.39
N LYS A 146 7.99 0.93 -17.40
CA LYS A 146 8.08 0.34 -18.73
C LYS A 146 7.32 1.20 -19.72
N ASP A 147 7.94 1.50 -20.85
CA ASP A 147 7.42 2.43 -21.84
C ASP A 147 6.98 3.75 -21.18
N GLU A 148 5.70 4.12 -21.32
CA GLU A 148 5.08 5.31 -20.74
C GLU A 148 4.34 5.03 -19.42
N SER A 149 4.62 3.93 -18.71
CA SER A 149 3.99 3.63 -17.42
C SER A 149 5.03 3.66 -16.32
N TYR A 150 4.89 4.62 -15.39
CA TYR A 150 5.80 4.85 -14.26
C TYR A 150 5.06 4.73 -12.93
N PHE A 151 5.72 4.09 -11.96
CA PHE A 151 5.23 3.88 -10.59
C PHE A 151 6.33 4.25 -9.61
N LEU A 152 6.09 5.26 -8.77
CA LEU A 152 7.01 5.67 -7.71
C LEU A 152 6.47 5.20 -6.36
N VAL A 153 7.31 4.49 -5.60
CA VAL A 153 6.98 3.93 -4.29
C VAL A 153 7.82 4.61 -3.21
N ASN A 154 7.16 5.31 -2.29
CA ASN A 154 7.82 6.09 -1.24
C ASN A 154 7.01 6.08 0.07
N ALA A 155 7.59 6.63 1.14
CA ALA A 155 6.97 6.69 2.45
C ALA A 155 7.40 7.92 3.27
N ALA A 156 6.63 8.25 4.29
CA ALA A 156 6.96 9.28 5.27
C ALA A 156 6.35 8.99 6.66
N ALA A 157 7.05 9.42 7.71
CA ALA A 157 6.57 9.45 9.09
C ALA A 157 6.98 10.77 9.75
N GLY A 158 6.01 11.60 10.12
CA GLY A 158 6.28 12.97 10.55
C GLY A 158 7.06 13.74 9.47
N ASP A 159 8.18 14.34 9.86
CA ASP A 159 9.06 15.10 8.94
C ASP A 159 10.04 14.22 8.15
N ARG A 160 10.16 12.93 8.51
CA ARG A 160 11.03 11.99 7.80
C ARG A 160 10.31 11.45 6.57
N HIS A 161 10.97 11.49 5.41
CA HIS A 161 10.50 10.91 4.16
C HIS A 161 11.59 10.03 3.54
N GLY A 162 11.19 9.13 2.65
CA GLY A 162 12.05 8.14 2.04
C GLY A 162 11.82 6.73 2.57
N ILE A 163 12.18 5.74 1.78
CA ILE A 163 12.23 4.34 2.20
C ILE A 163 13.57 4.06 2.92
N ASP A 164 13.55 3.16 3.92
CA ASP A 164 14.76 2.80 4.69
C ASP A 164 15.45 1.55 4.13
N HIS A 165 14.67 0.66 3.53
CA HIS A 165 15.13 -0.60 2.99
C HIS A 165 14.57 -0.80 1.59
N TRP A 166 15.36 -1.43 0.72
CA TRP A 166 14.87 -1.89 -0.58
C TRP A 166 15.64 -3.10 -1.06
N ALA A 167 14.97 -3.96 -1.82
CA ALA A 167 15.56 -4.99 -2.65
C ALA A 167 14.92 -4.88 -4.03
N ILE A 168 15.74 -5.00 -5.08
CA ILE A 168 15.29 -5.05 -6.47
C ILE A 168 15.95 -6.28 -7.08
N GLY A 169 15.16 -7.13 -7.74
CA GLY A 169 15.67 -8.43 -8.16
C GLY A 169 14.83 -9.08 -9.23
N HIS A 170 15.35 -10.17 -9.78
CA HIS A 170 14.60 -11.01 -10.70
C HIS A 170 13.61 -11.87 -9.94
N LYS A 171 12.39 -11.96 -10.46
CA LYS A 171 11.37 -12.89 -9.98
C LYS A 171 11.20 -14.04 -10.96
N LYS A 172 10.88 -15.23 -10.45
CA LYS A 172 10.35 -16.37 -11.24
C LYS A 172 11.29 -16.83 -12.37
N ILE A 173 12.58 -16.51 -12.29
CA ILE A 173 13.64 -17.01 -13.19
C ILE A 173 14.50 -17.99 -12.40
N GLY A 174 14.72 -19.19 -12.93
CA GLY A 174 15.68 -20.14 -12.36
C GLY A 174 15.36 -20.64 -10.95
N GLY A 175 14.09 -20.60 -10.52
CA GLY A 175 13.67 -20.99 -9.16
C GLY A 175 13.69 -19.87 -8.13
N ALA A 176 14.03 -18.64 -8.51
CA ALA A 176 13.96 -17.48 -7.61
C ALA A 176 12.51 -17.17 -7.22
N GLU A 177 12.23 -17.16 -5.91
CA GLU A 177 10.90 -16.90 -5.35
C GLU A 177 10.51 -15.41 -5.41
N GLY A 178 11.50 -14.50 -5.43
CA GLY A 178 11.33 -13.05 -5.49
C GLY A 178 12.01 -12.32 -4.32
N THR A 179 12.14 -11.00 -4.42
CA THR A 179 12.81 -10.17 -3.38
C THR A 179 12.09 -10.13 -2.05
N TRP A 180 10.83 -10.56 -1.99
CA TRP A 180 10.04 -10.56 -0.75
C TRP A 180 10.63 -11.48 0.32
N ARG A 181 11.29 -12.58 -0.06
CA ARG A 181 11.98 -13.49 0.86
C ARG A 181 13.06 -12.80 1.69
N ASP A 182 13.74 -11.81 1.09
CA ASP A 182 14.76 -11.04 1.79
C ASP A 182 14.17 -10.33 3.02
N ALA A 183 12.89 -9.96 3.02
CA ALA A 183 12.27 -9.29 4.16
C ALA A 183 12.16 -10.14 5.43
N GLU A 184 12.25 -11.49 5.32
CA GLU A 184 11.96 -12.41 6.42
C GLU A 184 12.99 -12.35 7.56
N ASP A 185 14.23 -11.93 7.28
CA ASP A 185 15.25 -11.66 8.31
C ASP A 185 15.31 -10.18 8.76
N GLY A 186 14.55 -9.32 8.09
CA GLY A 186 14.46 -7.88 8.33
C GLY A 186 15.47 -7.04 7.54
N GLU A 187 16.31 -7.63 6.69
CA GLU A 187 17.32 -6.93 5.88
C GLU A 187 17.07 -7.09 4.38
N LEU A 188 17.24 -6.02 3.61
CA LEU A 188 17.09 -6.08 2.14
C LEU A 188 18.41 -5.82 1.43
N GLY A 189 18.65 -6.50 0.31
CA GLY A 189 19.95 -6.50 -0.38
C GLY A 189 20.41 -5.17 -1.02
N ARG A 190 19.54 -4.15 -1.09
CA ARG A 190 19.86 -2.79 -1.59
C ARG A 190 20.44 -2.68 -3.00
N ASN A 191 20.05 -3.60 -3.90
CA ASN A 191 20.37 -3.48 -5.32
C ASN A 191 19.81 -2.17 -5.90
N ALA A 192 20.63 -1.44 -6.66
CA ALA A 192 20.27 -0.11 -7.15
C ALA A 192 19.33 -0.14 -8.37
N ILE A 193 19.43 -1.15 -9.22
CA ILE A 193 18.65 -1.27 -10.46
C ILE A 193 18.56 -2.72 -10.92
N SER A 194 17.43 -3.10 -11.52
CA SER A 194 17.29 -4.34 -12.30
C SER A 194 16.28 -4.15 -13.44
N GLN A 195 16.33 -5.02 -14.45
CA GLN A 195 15.45 -5.00 -15.62
C GLN A 195 15.02 -6.41 -16.04
N GLY A 196 13.88 -6.53 -16.73
CA GLY A 196 13.33 -7.78 -17.22
C GLY A 196 12.10 -8.21 -16.41
N SER A 197 12.03 -9.48 -16.02
CA SER A 197 11.03 -9.95 -15.05
C SER A 197 11.54 -9.70 -13.64
N ILE A 198 11.14 -8.55 -13.09
CA ILE A 198 11.62 -8.06 -11.80
C ILE A 198 10.49 -7.88 -10.79
N ASP A 199 10.86 -7.89 -9.52
CA ASP A 199 10.06 -7.34 -8.43
C ASP A 199 10.92 -6.40 -7.57
N ALA A 200 10.26 -5.66 -6.70
CA ALA A 200 10.91 -4.88 -5.67
C ALA A 200 10.25 -5.12 -4.32
N THR A 201 11.02 -5.07 -3.25
CA THR A 201 10.51 -5.00 -1.88
C THR A 201 11.04 -3.74 -1.24
N VAL A 202 10.18 -2.96 -0.60
CA VAL A 202 10.57 -1.76 0.14
C VAL A 202 10.24 -1.93 1.61
N GLY A 203 11.04 -1.34 2.49
CA GLY A 203 10.85 -1.40 3.93
C GLY A 203 10.98 -0.05 4.60
N PHE A 204 10.27 0.11 5.71
CA PHE A 204 10.27 1.32 6.51
C PHE A 204 10.39 0.97 8.00
N ASN A 205 11.32 1.64 8.69
CA ASN A 205 11.54 1.48 10.12
C ASN A 205 10.57 2.34 10.91
N LEU A 206 10.10 1.81 12.03
CA LEU A 206 9.18 2.50 12.92
C LEU A 206 9.50 2.12 14.37
N ALA A 207 9.97 3.09 15.14
CA ALA A 207 10.13 2.93 16.59
C ALA A 207 8.77 3.11 17.25
N VAL A 208 8.28 2.08 17.96
CA VAL A 208 6.99 2.10 18.66
C VAL A 208 7.26 2.08 20.17
N PRO A 209 6.93 3.14 20.93
CA PRO A 209 7.13 3.15 22.37
C PRO A 209 6.21 2.16 23.10
N ALA A 210 6.64 1.72 24.28
CA ALA A 210 5.89 0.81 25.14
C ALA A 210 4.43 1.25 25.36
N SER A 211 3.47 0.37 25.05
CA SER A 211 2.02 0.64 25.13
C SER A 211 1.50 1.82 24.30
N GLU A 212 2.33 2.40 23.44
CA GLU A 212 1.97 3.50 22.56
C GLU A 212 1.86 3.03 21.10
N GLN A 213 1.64 3.99 20.20
CA GLN A 213 1.55 3.76 18.77
C GLN A 213 2.45 4.73 18.01
N ALA A 214 2.94 4.29 16.86
CA ALA A 214 3.60 5.14 15.89
C ALA A 214 2.95 4.93 14.51
N GLU A 215 3.14 5.89 13.61
CA GLU A 215 2.52 5.83 12.29
C GLU A 215 3.44 6.28 11.17
N PHE A 216 3.16 5.76 9.98
CA PHE A 216 3.75 6.22 8.74
C PHE A 216 2.74 6.09 7.60
N ILE A 217 3.01 6.78 6.49
CA ILE A 217 2.20 6.73 5.29
C ILE A 217 3.12 6.37 4.12
N SER A 218 2.81 5.28 3.42
CA SER A 218 3.42 4.97 2.13
C SER A 218 2.50 5.34 0.98
N TRP A 219 3.06 5.49 -0.21
CA TRP A 219 2.29 5.70 -1.42
C TRP A 219 2.92 5.07 -2.66
N ILE A 220 2.07 4.75 -3.62
CA ILE A 220 2.42 4.46 -5.01
C ILE A 220 1.82 5.58 -5.87
N ALA A 221 2.67 6.38 -6.50
CA ALA A 221 2.28 7.42 -7.45
C ALA A 221 2.47 6.93 -8.88
N CYS A 222 1.41 6.98 -9.70
CA CYS A 222 1.45 6.54 -11.09
C CYS A 222 1.54 7.74 -12.04
N GLY A 223 2.19 7.58 -13.18
CA GLY A 223 2.33 8.65 -14.18
C GLY A 223 2.83 8.14 -15.52
N HIS A 224 2.86 9.03 -16.52
CA HIS A 224 3.29 8.70 -17.88
C HIS A 224 4.78 8.94 -18.16
N SER A 225 5.48 9.53 -17.20
CA SER A 225 6.91 9.77 -17.27
C SER A 225 7.52 9.85 -15.88
N TYR A 226 8.85 9.71 -15.78
CA TYR A 226 9.58 9.98 -14.55
C TYR A 226 9.29 11.39 -13.99
N ASN A 227 9.22 12.40 -14.87
CA ASN A 227 8.94 13.77 -14.45
C ASN A 227 7.56 13.92 -13.81
N GLU A 228 6.55 13.20 -14.31
CA GLU A 228 5.20 13.23 -13.74
C GLU A 228 5.16 12.59 -12.35
N VAL A 229 5.71 11.38 -12.19
CA VAL A 229 5.71 10.71 -10.86
C VAL A 229 6.57 11.46 -9.85
N ARG A 230 7.67 12.07 -10.30
CA ARG A 230 8.49 12.94 -9.45
C ARG A 230 7.74 14.19 -9.01
N ALA A 231 7.11 14.92 -9.93
CA ALA A 231 6.33 16.11 -9.59
C ALA A 231 5.12 15.78 -8.70
N LEU A 232 4.53 14.59 -8.88
CA LEU A 232 3.46 14.10 -8.03
C LEU A 232 3.96 13.78 -6.63
N ASN A 233 5.14 13.14 -6.49
CA ASN A 233 5.81 12.91 -5.21
C ASN A 233 6.15 14.24 -4.49
N GLU A 234 6.70 15.22 -5.20
CA GLU A 234 6.99 16.56 -4.66
C GLU A 234 5.70 17.21 -4.11
N ARG A 235 4.60 17.14 -4.86
CA ARG A 235 3.28 17.66 -4.42
C ARG A 235 2.72 16.94 -3.20
N ILE A 236 2.94 15.62 -3.09
CA ILE A 236 2.53 14.83 -1.92
C ILE A 236 3.28 15.32 -0.68
N LEU A 237 4.58 15.56 -0.80
CA LEU A 237 5.41 16.07 0.29
C LEU A 237 5.01 17.51 0.67
N GLU A 238 4.80 18.39 -0.31
CA GLU A 238 4.37 19.78 -0.07
C GLU A 238 3.02 19.89 0.65
N LYS A 239 2.04 19.07 0.26
CA LYS A 239 0.70 19.07 0.87
C LYS A 239 0.60 18.22 2.12
N THR A 240 1.58 17.35 2.34
CA THR A 240 1.58 16.20 3.26
C THR A 240 0.64 15.05 2.82
N PRO A 241 1.07 13.78 2.95
CA PRO A 241 0.22 12.63 2.66
C PRO A 241 -1.06 12.60 3.52
N ASP A 242 -0.97 12.94 4.80
CA ASP A 242 -2.10 12.91 5.73
C ASP A 242 -3.22 13.89 5.32
N ALA A 243 -2.86 15.10 4.88
CA ALA A 243 -3.84 16.05 4.37
C ALA A 243 -4.50 15.56 3.07
N MET A 244 -3.75 14.86 2.21
CA MET A 244 -4.29 14.27 0.97
C MET A 244 -5.26 13.11 1.25
N ILE A 245 -5.00 12.30 2.28
CA ILE A 245 -5.93 11.26 2.74
C ILE A 245 -7.21 11.91 3.30
N LYS A 246 -7.08 12.87 4.22
CA LYS A 246 -8.23 13.54 4.87
C LYS A 246 -9.16 14.24 3.88
N ARG A 247 -8.62 14.95 2.87
CA ARG A 247 -9.45 15.57 1.82
C ARG A 247 -10.17 14.54 0.95
N THR A 248 -9.56 13.36 0.74
CA THR A 248 -10.16 12.27 -0.05
C THR A 248 -11.28 11.61 0.71
N GLU A 249 -11.10 11.35 2.01
CA GLU A 249 -12.15 10.88 2.90
C GLU A 249 -13.35 11.85 2.93
N ALA A 250 -13.09 13.16 3.07
CA ALA A 250 -14.12 14.18 3.03
C ALA A 250 -14.89 14.21 1.69
N TYR A 251 -14.18 14.06 0.57
CA TYR A 251 -14.80 13.95 -0.76
C TYR A 251 -15.77 12.77 -0.83
N TRP A 252 -15.36 11.58 -0.37
CA TRP A 252 -16.22 10.40 -0.43
C TRP A 252 -17.44 10.51 0.46
N ARG A 253 -17.31 11.05 1.67
CA ARG A 253 -18.46 11.31 2.56
C ARG A 253 -19.50 12.22 1.92
N LEU A 254 -19.05 13.26 1.23
CA LEU A 254 -19.94 14.15 0.47
C LEU A 254 -20.55 13.43 -0.74
N TRP A 255 -19.77 12.63 -1.46
CA TRP A 255 -20.23 11.91 -2.64
C TRP A 255 -21.27 10.83 -2.30
N CYS A 256 -21.06 10.03 -1.26
CA CYS A 256 -21.96 8.96 -0.83
C CYS A 256 -23.34 9.50 -0.44
N ARG A 257 -23.41 10.76 0.01
CA ARG A 257 -24.63 11.42 0.47
C ARG A 257 -25.14 12.51 -0.47
N LYS A 258 -24.61 12.58 -1.71
CA LYS A 258 -24.95 13.66 -2.66
C LYS A 258 -26.41 13.63 -3.12
N GLU A 259 -26.99 12.44 -3.21
CA GLU A 259 -28.39 12.25 -3.60
C GLU A 259 -29.25 12.17 -2.32
N PRO A 260 -30.33 12.97 -2.20
CA PRO A 260 -31.21 12.96 -1.04
C PRO A 260 -32.17 11.76 -1.08
N ILE A 261 -31.62 10.55 -1.01
CA ILE A 261 -32.40 9.31 -0.98
C ILE A 261 -32.85 9.03 0.46
N ASP A 262 -34.17 8.94 0.67
CA ASP A 262 -34.72 8.55 1.96
C ASP A 262 -34.49 7.05 2.22
N THR A 263 -33.48 6.75 3.02
CA THR A 263 -33.14 5.40 3.47
C THR A 263 -33.75 5.05 4.84
N THR A 264 -34.55 5.94 5.44
CA THR A 264 -35.20 5.68 6.74
C THR A 264 -36.16 4.48 6.76
N PRO A 265 -36.79 4.06 5.63
CA PRO A 265 -37.58 2.83 5.62
C PRO A 265 -36.75 1.53 5.72
N LEU A 266 -35.43 1.59 5.50
CA LEU A 266 -34.57 0.42 5.52
C LEU A 266 -34.05 0.13 6.94
N PRO A 267 -33.93 -1.15 7.36
CA PRO A 267 -33.22 -1.51 8.59
C PRO A 267 -31.78 -0.98 8.56
N GLU A 268 -31.24 -0.62 9.72
CA GLU A 268 -29.89 -0.05 9.84
C GLU A 268 -28.80 -0.86 9.12
N PRO A 269 -28.74 -2.20 9.21
CA PRO A 269 -27.72 -2.97 8.48
C PRO A 269 -27.82 -2.85 6.96
N ILE A 270 -29.04 -2.68 6.42
CA ILE A 270 -29.27 -2.55 4.98
C ILE A 270 -28.93 -1.13 4.53
N ARG A 271 -29.23 -0.13 5.36
CA ARG A 271 -28.85 1.26 5.09
C ARG A 271 -27.33 1.43 5.09
N ASP A 272 -26.63 0.82 6.03
CA ASP A 272 -25.16 0.79 6.06
C ASP A 272 -24.59 0.12 4.80
N MET A 273 -25.14 -1.02 4.39
CA MET A 273 -24.74 -1.69 3.13
C MET A 273 -25.00 -0.85 1.88
N PHE A 274 -26.00 0.04 1.87
CA PHE A 274 -26.28 0.92 0.73
C PHE A 274 -25.22 2.01 0.53
N TYR A 275 -24.62 2.50 1.61
CA TYR A 275 -23.61 3.57 1.56
C TYR A 275 -22.17 3.05 1.45
N ARG A 276 -21.94 1.78 1.78
CA ARG A 276 -20.67 1.06 1.54
C ARG A 276 -20.49 0.72 0.08
#